data_AF-A0A167TDR3-F1
#
_entry.id   AF-A0A167TDR3-F1
#
_cell.length_a   1.000
_cell.length_b   1.000
_cell.length_c   1.000
_cell.angle_alpha   90.00
_cell.angle_beta   90.00
_cell.angle_gamma   90.00
#
_symmetry.space_group_name_H-M   'P 1'
#
loop_
_entity.id
_entity.type
_entity.pdbx_description
1 polymer ?
#
loop_
_entity_poly.entity_id
_entity_poly.type
_entity_poly.pdbx_seq_one_letter_code
_entity_poly.pdbx_strand_id
1 'polypeptide(L)'
;EALPLPVVSAFIRLGMKYEIHKLRKEGQKRIFNEFPTDLALMETDGGLTGIYNFTWKFVRRPKHWLEFVIFARTTGLLSILPFVFYICCQRYSSTEIMGDRKQSDGTVISFPIQDQLACLAGYQAMCKAQADTTFSWAYAKKTSMSCTGTTCLSARQKFVRRNFTSLPIIAGLETFKSSGRHKELCSICADLADEMQRKGREEFWELLPGLFGLPPWEELRKEREEVYVLI
;
A
#
# COMPACT_ATOMS: atom_id res chain seq x y z
N GLU A 1 -19.82 -1.66 -14.68
CA GLU A 1 -19.55 -0.21 -14.60
C GLU A 1 -19.01 0.16 -13.23
N ALA A 2 -18.06 1.11 -13.18
CA ALA A 2 -17.50 1.64 -11.94
C ALA A 2 -18.44 2.65 -11.27
N LEU A 3 -18.72 2.46 -9.97
CA LEU A 3 -19.62 3.31 -9.20
C LEU A 3 -18.87 4.34 -8.34
N PRO A 4 -19.41 5.54 -8.10
CA PRO A 4 -18.85 6.47 -7.13
C PRO A 4 -18.74 5.87 -5.72
N LEU A 5 -17.68 6.18 -4.98
CA LEU A 5 -17.48 5.70 -3.60
C LEU A 5 -18.68 5.99 -2.67
N PRO A 6 -19.36 7.16 -2.73
CA PRO A 6 -20.58 7.38 -1.94
C PRO A 6 -21.72 6.40 -2.25
N VAL A 7 -21.86 5.96 -3.50
CA VAL A 7 -22.88 4.97 -3.89
C VAL A 7 -22.52 3.59 -3.31
N VAL A 8 -21.24 3.21 -3.37
CA VAL A 8 -20.75 1.95 -2.76
C VAL A 8 -20.95 1.99 -1.24
N SER A 9 -20.68 3.13 -0.60
CA SER A 9 -20.94 3.33 0.84
C SER A 9 -22.42 3.17 1.17
N ALA A 10 -23.30 3.75 0.36
CA ALA A 10 -24.74 3.61 0.53
C ALA A 10 -25.19 2.15 0.41
N PHE A 11 -24.66 1.38 -0.56
CA PHE A 11 -24.98 -0.05 -0.71
C PHE A 11 -24.66 -0.84 0.55
N ILE A 12 -23.49 -0.59 1.14
CA ILE A 12 -23.06 -1.29 2.36
C ILE A 12 -23.91 -0.84 3.56
N ARG A 13 -24.03 0.47 3.80
CA ARG A 13 -24.71 1.00 4.99
C ARG A 13 -26.21 0.71 4.99
N LEU A 14 -26.89 0.86 3.85
CA LEU A 14 -28.31 0.54 3.73
C LEU A 14 -28.52 -0.98 3.75
N GLY A 15 -27.65 -1.74 3.10
CA GLY A 15 -27.67 -3.21 3.15
C GLY A 15 -27.48 -3.75 4.57
N MET A 16 -26.67 -3.09 5.40
CA MET A 16 -26.56 -3.41 6.83
C MET A 16 -27.78 -2.96 7.62
N LYS A 17 -28.23 -1.71 7.46
CA LYS A 17 -29.33 -1.12 8.25
C LYS A 17 -30.67 -1.84 8.03
N TYR A 18 -30.94 -2.29 6.82
CA TYR A 18 -32.20 -2.93 6.42
C TYR A 18 -32.04 -4.42 6.10
N GLU A 19 -30.90 -5.03 6.47
CA GLU A 19 -30.62 -6.46 6.28
C GLU A 19 -30.73 -6.96 4.82
N ILE A 20 -30.46 -6.07 3.85
CA ILE A 20 -30.47 -6.40 2.43
C ILE A 20 -29.10 -6.98 2.03
N HIS A 21 -28.89 -8.26 2.35
CA HIS A 21 -27.61 -8.95 2.16
C HIS A 21 -27.04 -8.83 0.75
N LYS A 22 -27.88 -8.93 -0.30
CA LYS A 22 -27.43 -8.82 -1.69
C LYS A 22 -26.82 -7.45 -1.99
N LEU A 23 -27.41 -6.37 -1.47
CA LEU A 23 -26.94 -5.01 -1.66
C LEU A 23 -25.63 -4.78 -0.90
N ARG A 24 -25.55 -5.24 0.36
CA ARG A 24 -24.31 -5.19 1.16
C ARG A 24 -23.17 -5.92 0.45
N LYS A 25 -23.39 -7.16 0.01
CA LYS A 25 -22.38 -7.98 -0.69
C LYS A 25 -21.92 -7.35 -2.00
N GLU A 26 -22.83 -6.77 -2.77
CA GLU A 26 -22.47 -6.08 -4.01
C GLU A 26 -21.53 -4.90 -3.76
N GLY A 27 -21.80 -4.10 -2.71
CA GLY A 27 -20.91 -3.02 -2.30
C GLY A 27 -19.54 -3.52 -1.82
N GLN A 28 -19.52 -4.58 -1.01
CA GLN A 28 -18.27 -5.20 -0.51
C GLN A 28 -17.43 -5.79 -1.66
N LYS A 29 -18.02 -6.55 -2.59
CA LYS A 29 -17.32 -7.13 -3.75
C LYS A 29 -16.61 -6.05 -4.57
N ARG A 30 -17.29 -4.93 -4.82
CA ARG A 30 -16.73 -3.82 -5.60
C ARG A 30 -15.49 -3.23 -4.94
N ILE A 31 -15.55 -2.92 -3.65
CA ILE A 31 -14.40 -2.31 -2.97
C ILE A 31 -13.27 -3.32 -2.75
N PHE A 32 -13.57 -4.57 -2.39
CA PHE A 32 -12.56 -5.59 -2.14
C PHE A 32 -11.77 -5.98 -3.38
N ASN A 33 -12.39 -5.93 -4.56
CA ASN A 33 -11.68 -6.15 -5.82
C ASN A 33 -10.72 -5.00 -6.19
N GLU A 34 -10.92 -3.78 -5.68
CA GLU A 34 -9.98 -2.65 -5.88
C GLU A 34 -8.81 -2.71 -4.90
N PHE A 35 -8.99 -3.41 -3.78
CA PHE A 35 -8.02 -3.50 -2.69
C PHE A 35 -7.73 -4.96 -2.34
N PRO A 36 -6.95 -5.70 -3.14
CA PRO A 36 -6.55 -7.06 -2.81
C PRO A 36 -5.77 -7.11 -1.47
N THR A 37 -5.94 -8.21 -0.73
CA THR A 37 -5.20 -8.49 0.53
C THR A 37 -3.98 -9.39 0.33
N ASP A 38 -3.70 -9.72 -0.93
CA ASP A 38 -2.59 -10.57 -1.35
C ASP A 38 -1.74 -9.78 -2.35
N LEU A 39 -0.43 -9.78 -2.12
CA LEU A 39 0.52 -9.03 -2.94
C LEU A 39 0.57 -9.55 -4.38
N ALA A 40 0.49 -10.87 -4.58
CA ALA A 40 0.54 -11.46 -5.92
C ALA A 40 -0.69 -11.05 -6.75
N LEU A 41 -1.86 -10.97 -6.13
CA LEU A 41 -3.07 -10.48 -6.81
C LEU A 41 -2.95 -9.01 -7.24
N MET A 42 -2.25 -8.17 -6.46
CA MET A 42 -1.95 -6.80 -6.87
C MET A 42 -1.01 -6.72 -8.08
N GLU A 43 -0.15 -7.73 -8.27
CA GLU A 43 0.84 -7.76 -9.35
C GLU A 43 0.28 -8.29 -10.66
N THR A 44 -0.59 -9.32 -10.62
CA THR A 44 -1.15 -9.96 -11.81
C THR A 44 -2.06 -9.07 -12.63
N ASP A 45 -2.69 -8.08 -12.02
CA ASP A 45 -3.70 -7.22 -12.66
C ASP A 45 -3.09 -6.02 -13.43
N GLY A 46 -1.77 -6.04 -13.69
CA GLY A 46 -1.03 -4.95 -14.33
C GLY A 46 -0.85 -3.70 -13.44
N GLY A 47 -1.29 -3.77 -12.19
CA GLY A 47 -1.50 -2.62 -11.30
C GLY A 47 -0.23 -1.98 -10.70
N LEU A 48 0.92 -2.66 -10.77
CA LEU A 48 2.15 -2.20 -10.13
C LEU A 48 3.29 -1.91 -11.11
N THR A 49 2.99 -1.26 -12.24
CA THR A 49 4.01 -0.66 -13.09
C THR A 49 4.28 0.79 -12.67
N GLY A 50 5.45 1.05 -12.06
CA GLY A 50 5.87 2.39 -11.65
C GLY A 50 5.06 2.97 -10.48
N ILE A 51 4.94 4.30 -10.41
CA ILE A 51 4.22 5.06 -9.36
C ILE A 51 2.70 4.75 -9.44
N TYR A 52 2.31 3.53 -9.08
CA TYR A 52 0.97 3.04 -8.71
C TYR A 52 -0.20 3.61 -9.55
N ASN A 53 -0.16 3.40 -10.86
CA ASN A 53 -1.32 3.65 -11.73
C ASN A 53 -2.28 2.46 -11.65
N PHE A 54 -3.07 2.41 -10.59
CA PHE A 54 -4.19 1.47 -10.46
C PHE A 54 -5.22 1.70 -11.57
N THR A 55 -5.60 0.63 -12.26
CA THR A 55 -6.77 0.65 -13.15
C THR A 55 -8.01 0.36 -12.31
N TRP A 56 -8.77 1.40 -12.00
CA TRP A 56 -10.01 1.31 -11.23
C TRP A 56 -11.14 0.73 -12.10
N LYS A 57 -11.66 -0.45 -11.75
CA LYS A 57 -12.62 -1.20 -12.58
C LYS A 57 -14.05 -1.15 -12.03
N PHE A 58 -14.21 -1.10 -10.71
CA PHE A 58 -15.45 -1.29 -9.97
C PHE A 58 -15.87 -0.06 -9.16
N VAL A 59 -14.92 0.77 -8.73
CA VAL A 59 -15.13 2.01 -7.98
C VAL A 59 -14.46 3.18 -8.68
N ARG A 60 -15.17 4.29 -8.86
CA ARG A 60 -14.56 5.51 -9.42
C ARG A 60 -13.58 6.09 -8.41
N ARG A 61 -12.33 6.32 -8.84
CA ARG A 61 -11.27 6.86 -7.97
C ARG A 61 -11.71 8.20 -7.35
N PRO A 62 -11.76 8.32 -6.02
CA PRO A 62 -12.03 9.59 -5.36
C PRO A 62 -10.87 10.58 -5.59
N LYS A 63 -11.12 11.86 -5.29
CA LYS A 63 -10.09 12.90 -5.43
C LYS A 63 -9.02 12.76 -4.35
N HIS A 64 -9.42 12.35 -3.14
CA HIS A 64 -8.53 12.22 -1.99
C HIS A 64 -8.58 10.80 -1.42
N TRP A 65 -7.40 10.22 -1.14
CA TRP A 65 -7.30 8.89 -0.51
C TRP A 65 -7.89 8.84 0.91
N LEU A 66 -7.95 9.99 1.59
CA LEU A 66 -8.67 10.17 2.85
C LEU A 66 -10.13 9.71 2.76
N GLU A 67 -10.79 9.84 1.61
CA GLU A 67 -12.18 9.38 1.45
C GLU A 67 -12.31 7.86 1.66
N PHE A 68 -11.28 7.08 1.31
CA PHE A 68 -11.24 5.65 1.60
C PHE A 68 -11.02 5.34 3.09
N VAL A 69 -10.25 6.18 3.80
CA VAL A 69 -10.07 6.03 5.25
C VAL A 69 -11.40 6.23 5.96
N ILE A 70 -12.09 7.34 5.65
CA ILE A 70 -13.42 7.63 6.20
C ILE A 70 -14.41 6.52 5.83
N PHE A 71 -14.40 6.07 4.57
CA PHE A 71 -15.22 4.96 4.12
C PHE A 71 -14.97 3.68 4.92
N ALA A 72 -13.72 3.25 5.08
CA ALA A 72 -13.37 2.04 5.80
C ALA A 72 -13.84 2.10 7.25
N ARG A 73 -13.60 3.23 7.93
CA ARG A 73 -14.01 3.44 9.33
C ARG A 73 -15.52 3.46 9.48
N THR A 74 -16.25 4.08 8.56
CA THR A 74 -17.72 4.19 8.64
C THR A 74 -18.46 2.92 8.23
N THR A 75 -17.85 2.08 7.40
CA THR A 75 -18.44 0.80 6.94
C THR A 75 -17.94 -0.41 7.71
N GLY A 76 -16.88 -0.26 8.51
CA GLY A 76 -16.22 -1.35 9.21
C GLY A 76 -15.37 -2.25 8.32
N LEU A 77 -15.14 -1.88 7.05
CA LEU A 77 -14.32 -2.63 6.11
C LEU A 77 -12.85 -2.25 6.27
N LEU A 78 -12.22 -2.74 7.33
CA LEU A 78 -10.90 -2.30 7.77
C LEU A 78 -9.77 -2.91 6.93
N SER A 79 -10.02 -4.00 6.19
CA SER A 79 -9.00 -4.69 5.40
C SER A 79 -8.39 -3.85 4.28
N ILE A 80 -9.02 -2.74 3.90
CA ILE A 80 -8.47 -1.81 2.90
C ILE A 80 -7.47 -0.81 3.50
N LEU A 81 -7.52 -0.59 4.82
CA LEU A 81 -6.74 0.46 5.49
C LEU A 81 -5.22 0.29 5.39
N PRO A 82 -4.61 -0.91 5.50
CA PRO A 82 -3.15 -1.04 5.41
C PRO A 82 -2.61 -0.45 4.10
N PHE A 83 -3.28 -0.75 2.99
CA PHE A 83 -2.89 -0.24 1.68
C PHE A 83 -3.23 1.25 1.51
N VAL A 84 -4.40 1.69 1.96
CA VAL A 84 -4.78 3.11 1.90
C VAL A 84 -3.80 3.98 2.70
N PHE A 85 -3.41 3.56 3.90
CA PHE A 85 -2.43 4.29 4.71
C PHE A 85 -1.04 4.29 4.09
N TYR A 86 -0.61 3.19 3.49
CA TYR A 86 0.63 3.15 2.70
C TYR A 86 0.64 4.24 1.63
N ILE A 87 -0.43 4.35 0.83
CA ILE A 87 -0.54 5.37 -0.21
C ILE A 87 -0.64 6.78 0.38
N CYS A 88 -1.38 6.99 1.46
CA CYS A 88 -1.45 8.28 2.14
C CYS A 88 -0.05 8.75 2.59
N CYS A 89 0.74 7.87 3.20
CA CYS A 89 2.11 8.19 3.64
C CYS A 89 3.09 8.43 2.48
N GLN A 90 2.81 7.86 1.30
CA GLN A 90 3.59 8.10 0.09
C GLN A 90 3.22 9.44 -0.58
N ARG A 91 1.95 9.86 -0.50
CA ARG A 91 1.39 10.98 -1.28
C ARG A 91 1.22 12.27 -0.50
N TYR A 92 1.12 12.19 0.83
CA TYR A 92 0.81 13.33 1.68
C TYR A 92 1.97 13.60 2.65
N SER A 93 2.29 14.88 2.80
CA SER A 93 3.16 15.36 3.87
C SER A 93 2.48 15.24 5.24
N SER A 94 3.26 15.34 6.33
CA SER A 94 2.72 15.34 7.69
C SER A 94 1.71 16.47 7.92
N THR A 95 1.98 17.67 7.39
CA THR A 95 1.07 18.83 7.45
C THR A 95 -0.24 18.57 6.71
N GLU A 96 -0.18 17.86 5.58
CA GLU A 96 -1.35 17.46 4.81
C GLU A 96 -2.16 16.33 5.44
N ILE A 97 -1.54 15.45 6.23
CA ILE A 97 -2.22 14.41 7.01
C ILE A 97 -2.95 15.05 8.20
N MET A 98 -2.33 16.02 8.86
CA MET A 98 -2.91 16.74 10.00
C MET A 98 -3.90 17.83 9.60
N GLY A 99 -3.85 18.27 8.34
CA GLY A 99 -4.64 19.39 7.83
C GLY A 99 -6.01 19.01 7.28
N ASP A 100 -6.86 20.01 7.18
CA ASP A 100 -8.17 19.94 6.56
C ASP A 100 -8.08 20.03 5.04
N ARG A 101 -8.99 19.36 4.33
CA ARG A 101 -9.10 19.39 2.86
C ARG A 101 -10.50 19.78 2.43
N LYS A 102 -10.59 20.65 1.41
CA LYS A 102 -11.85 21.04 0.80
C LYS A 102 -12.19 20.15 -0.39
N GLN A 103 -13.38 19.56 -0.36
CA GLN A 103 -14.00 18.88 -1.48
C GLN A 103 -14.55 19.89 -2.50
N SER A 104 -14.93 19.41 -3.69
CA SER A 104 -15.46 20.25 -4.78
C SER A 104 -16.79 20.91 -4.46
N ASP A 105 -17.56 20.35 -3.54
CA ASP A 105 -18.83 20.87 -3.02
C ASP A 105 -18.65 21.86 -1.85
N GLY A 106 -17.40 22.14 -1.45
CA GLY A 106 -17.07 23.00 -0.32
C GLY A 106 -17.01 22.29 1.03
N THR A 107 -17.37 21.00 1.10
CA THR A 107 -17.28 20.20 2.33
C THR A 107 -15.82 20.07 2.78
N VAL A 108 -15.58 20.26 4.07
CA VAL A 108 -14.25 20.09 4.67
C VAL A 108 -14.14 18.67 5.23
N ILE A 109 -13.11 17.94 4.80
CA ILE A 109 -12.79 16.60 5.28
C ILE A 109 -11.39 16.59 5.90
N SER A 110 -11.23 15.82 6.98
CA SER A 110 -9.95 15.63 7.64
C SER A 110 -9.78 14.17 8.09
N PHE A 111 -8.54 13.76 8.29
CA PHE A 111 -8.26 12.45 8.88
C PHE A 111 -8.81 12.41 10.30
N PRO A 112 -9.52 11.34 10.70
CA PRO A 112 -9.77 11.09 12.11
C PRO A 112 -8.45 11.09 12.89
N ILE A 113 -8.44 11.63 14.12
CA ILE A 113 -7.21 11.82 14.90
C ILE A 113 -6.42 10.51 15.03
N GLN A 114 -7.10 9.39 15.30
CA GLN A 114 -6.47 8.07 15.37
C GLN A 114 -5.74 7.67 14.08
N ASP A 115 -6.26 8.07 12.92
CA ASP A 115 -5.71 7.73 11.61
C ASP A 115 -4.55 8.69 11.25
N GLN A 116 -4.57 9.92 11.75
CA GLN A 116 -3.41 10.82 11.70
C GLN A 116 -2.24 10.22 12.47
N LEU A 117 -2.48 9.81 13.71
CA LEU A 117 -1.47 9.17 14.56
C LEU A 117 -0.94 7.88 13.93
N ALA A 118 -1.82 7.05 13.39
CA ALA A 118 -1.45 5.83 12.68
C ALA A 118 -0.54 6.13 11.48
N CYS A 119 -0.86 7.12 10.64
CA CYS A 119 -0.03 7.48 9.50
C CYS A 119 1.35 8.04 9.92
N LEU A 120 1.38 8.90 10.95
CA LEU A 120 2.63 9.49 11.44
C LEU A 120 3.56 8.43 12.05
N ALA A 121 3.04 7.57 12.92
CA ALA A 121 3.79 6.45 13.49
C ALA A 121 4.19 5.44 12.41
N GLY A 122 3.27 5.13 11.50
CA GLY A 122 3.48 4.21 10.40
C GLY A 122 4.53 4.67 9.41
N TYR A 123 4.66 5.98 9.15
CA TYR A 123 5.72 6.51 8.29
C TYR A 123 7.11 6.11 8.83
N GLN A 124 7.35 6.33 10.13
CA GLN A 124 8.63 5.96 10.75
C GLN A 124 8.85 4.44 10.73
N ALA A 125 7.81 3.67 11.07
CA ALA A 125 7.87 2.21 11.07
C ALA A 125 8.15 1.65 9.66
N MET A 126 7.52 2.20 8.62
CA MET A 126 7.74 1.82 7.22
C MET A 126 9.15 2.16 6.75
N CYS A 127 9.70 3.32 7.10
CA CYS A 127 11.08 3.69 6.76
C CYS A 127 12.07 2.62 7.22
N LYS A 128 11.87 2.11 8.45
CA LYS A 128 12.66 1.02 9.01
C LYS A 128 12.37 -0.31 8.31
N ALA A 129 11.09 -0.70 8.24
CA ALA A 129 10.68 -2.00 7.70
C ALA A 129 11.18 -2.18 6.26
N GLN A 130 11.03 -1.18 5.38
CA GLN A 130 11.47 -1.31 3.99
C GLN A 130 13.00 -1.42 3.86
N ALA A 131 13.76 -0.80 4.78
CA ALA A 131 15.21 -0.92 4.79
C ALA A 131 15.66 -2.32 5.22
N ASP A 132 14.97 -2.89 6.22
CA ASP A 132 15.26 -4.21 6.77
C ASP A 132 14.77 -5.36 5.87
N THR A 133 13.72 -5.14 5.07
CA THR A 133 13.13 -6.16 4.19
C THR A 133 13.41 -5.87 2.70
N THR A 134 12.54 -5.11 2.02
CA THR A 134 12.54 -4.82 0.57
C THR A 134 13.90 -4.35 0.05
N PHE A 135 14.60 -3.53 0.81
CA PHE A 135 15.87 -2.91 0.42
C PHE A 135 17.08 -3.47 1.15
N SER A 136 16.94 -4.61 1.84
CA SER A 136 18.03 -5.29 2.54
C SER A 136 19.24 -5.58 1.65
N TRP A 137 19.02 -5.84 0.35
CA TRP A 137 20.07 -6.05 -0.64
C TRP A 137 21.04 -4.86 -0.76
N ALA A 138 20.56 -3.64 -0.51
CA ALA A 138 21.39 -2.43 -0.58
C ALA A 138 22.29 -2.27 0.65
N TYR A 139 21.88 -2.83 1.79
CA TYR A 139 22.63 -2.81 3.05
C TYR A 139 23.51 -4.06 3.25
N ALA A 140 23.40 -5.05 2.38
CA ALA A 140 24.18 -6.27 2.45
C ALA A 140 25.70 -5.99 2.38
N LYS A 141 26.41 -6.31 3.48
CA LYS A 141 27.85 -6.06 3.66
C LYS A 141 28.74 -6.77 2.64
N LYS A 142 28.28 -7.88 2.05
CA LYS A 142 29.02 -8.64 1.04
C LYS A 142 28.34 -8.50 -0.31
N THR A 143 29.11 -8.13 -1.33
CA THR A 143 28.75 -8.43 -2.71
C THR A 143 28.85 -9.94 -2.93
N SER A 144 28.19 -10.46 -3.97
CA SER A 144 28.41 -11.84 -4.40
C SER A 144 29.91 -12.10 -4.54
N MET A 145 30.40 -13.29 -4.17
CA MET A 145 31.81 -13.66 -4.36
C MET A 145 32.25 -13.53 -5.82
N SER A 146 31.30 -13.65 -6.76
CA SER A 146 31.53 -13.51 -8.19
C SER A 146 31.44 -12.06 -8.69
N CYS A 147 31.20 -11.08 -7.81
CA CYS A 147 31.22 -9.66 -8.15
C CYS A 147 32.62 -9.10 -7.91
N THR A 148 33.36 -8.90 -9.00
CA THR A 148 34.76 -8.41 -8.98
C THR A 148 34.87 -6.88 -9.10
N GLY A 149 33.76 -6.18 -9.35
CA GLY A 149 33.74 -4.74 -9.61
C GLY A 149 33.33 -3.88 -8.41
N THR A 150 34.05 -2.79 -8.16
CA THR A 150 33.69 -1.77 -7.16
C THR A 150 32.43 -0.98 -7.51
N THR A 151 32.00 -1.01 -8.79
CA THR A 151 30.81 -0.33 -9.31
C THR A 151 29.53 -0.74 -8.58
N CYS A 152 29.33 -2.03 -8.30
CA CYS A 152 28.13 -2.50 -7.60
C CYS A 152 28.04 -1.99 -6.16
N LEU A 153 29.18 -1.92 -5.47
CA LEU A 153 29.23 -1.35 -4.12
C LEU A 153 28.87 0.14 -4.14
N SER A 154 29.45 0.90 -5.08
CA SER A 154 29.13 2.31 -5.29
C SER A 154 27.66 2.54 -5.62
N ALA A 155 27.07 1.72 -6.50
CA ALA A 155 25.65 1.77 -6.84
C ALA A 155 24.74 1.52 -5.63
N ARG A 156 25.07 0.52 -4.78
CA ARG A 156 24.34 0.27 -3.52
C ARG A 156 24.42 1.46 -2.56
N GLN A 157 25.61 2.00 -2.33
CA GLN A 157 25.80 3.18 -1.46
C GLN A 157 25.05 4.40 -1.98
N LYS A 158 25.09 4.63 -3.30
CA LYS A 158 24.35 5.70 -3.97
C LYS A 158 22.85 5.52 -3.81
N PHE A 159 22.35 4.29 -3.90
CA PHE A 159 20.95 3.97 -3.64
C PHE A 159 20.55 4.30 -2.20
N VAL A 160 21.32 3.85 -1.21
CA VAL A 160 21.05 4.15 0.22
C VAL A 160 21.02 5.65 0.45
N ARG A 161 22.03 6.37 -0.04
CA ARG A 161 22.11 7.83 0.10
C ARG A 161 20.95 8.56 -0.58
N ARG A 162 20.51 8.10 -1.75
CA ARG A 162 19.39 8.75 -2.47
C ARG A 162 18.04 8.54 -1.78
N ASN A 163 17.84 7.38 -1.14
CA ASN A 163 16.51 6.96 -0.70
C ASN A 163 16.31 6.96 0.82
N PHE A 164 17.37 7.15 1.63
CA PHE A 164 17.28 6.95 3.10
C PHE A 164 17.97 8.01 3.98
N THR A 165 18.69 9.00 3.43
CA THR A 165 19.49 9.91 4.30
C THR A 165 18.86 11.26 4.64
N SER A 166 17.84 11.74 3.92
CA SER A 166 17.19 13.02 4.21
C SER A 166 15.71 12.86 4.55
N LEU A 167 14.93 12.35 3.60
CA LEU A 167 13.52 12.02 3.76
C LEU A 167 13.28 10.69 3.06
N PRO A 168 13.17 9.58 3.79
CA PRO A 168 13.08 8.28 3.15
C PRO A 168 11.84 8.19 2.26
N ILE A 169 12.04 7.72 1.04
CA ILE A 169 10.93 7.50 0.11
C ILE A 169 10.21 6.24 0.56
N ILE A 170 8.88 6.31 0.70
CA ILE A 170 8.06 5.12 0.94
C ILE A 170 7.93 4.35 -0.37
N ALA A 171 8.67 3.24 -0.46
CA ALA A 171 8.79 2.42 -1.66
C ALA A 171 8.86 0.93 -1.35
N GLY A 172 8.48 0.51 -0.13
CA GLY A 172 8.54 -0.87 0.33
C GLY A 172 7.81 -1.89 -0.57
N LEU A 173 6.85 -1.44 -1.39
CA LEU A 173 6.13 -2.29 -2.35
C LEU A 173 6.61 -2.18 -3.80
N GLU A 174 7.60 -1.35 -4.11
CA GLU A 174 8.10 -1.20 -5.49
C GLU A 174 8.88 -2.41 -5.99
N THR A 175 8.69 -2.78 -7.26
CA THR A 175 9.46 -3.85 -7.89
C THR A 175 10.89 -3.40 -8.23
N PHE A 176 11.80 -4.35 -8.37
CA PHE A 176 13.19 -4.05 -8.72
C PHE A 176 13.29 -3.49 -10.15
N LYS A 177 12.53 -4.03 -11.10
CA LYS A 177 12.56 -3.60 -12.50
C LYS A 177 12.01 -2.20 -12.71
N SER A 178 10.91 -1.82 -12.05
CA SER A 178 10.28 -0.50 -12.22
C SER A 178 11.19 0.66 -11.82
N SER A 179 12.08 0.41 -10.86
CA SER A 179 13.02 1.41 -10.34
C SER A 179 14.24 1.68 -11.24
N GLY A 180 14.43 0.92 -12.33
CA GLY A 180 15.61 1.03 -13.19
C GLY A 180 16.93 0.58 -12.56
N ARG A 181 16.91 0.09 -11.30
CA ARG A 181 18.10 -0.26 -10.50
C ARG A 181 18.96 -1.37 -11.08
N HIS A 182 18.36 -2.29 -11.82
CA HIS A 182 19.06 -3.38 -12.50
C HIS A 182 20.18 -2.89 -13.44
N LYS A 183 20.09 -1.64 -13.95
CA LYS A 183 21.08 -1.07 -14.86
C LYS A 183 22.34 -0.54 -14.15
N GLU A 184 22.29 -0.31 -12.84
CA GLU A 184 23.43 0.21 -12.06
C GLU A 184 24.28 -0.93 -11.44
N LEU A 185 23.83 -2.19 -11.55
CA LEU A 185 24.52 -3.38 -11.02
C LEU A 185 24.99 -4.28 -12.17
N CYS A 186 26.03 -5.08 -11.93
CA CYS A 186 26.33 -6.21 -12.82
C CYS A 186 25.20 -7.26 -12.75
N SER A 187 25.07 -8.10 -13.78
CA SER A 187 23.98 -9.09 -13.88
C SER A 187 23.82 -9.95 -12.62
N ILE A 188 24.91 -10.51 -12.11
CA ILE A 188 24.90 -11.36 -10.90
C ILE A 188 24.34 -10.60 -9.69
N CYS A 189 24.77 -9.35 -9.48
CA CYS A 189 24.29 -8.54 -8.37
C CYS A 189 22.85 -8.05 -8.59
N ALA A 190 22.45 -7.83 -9.84
CA ALA A 190 21.08 -7.46 -10.20
C ALA A 190 20.12 -8.62 -9.92
N ASP A 191 20.45 -9.84 -10.33
CA ASP A 191 19.62 -11.04 -10.12
C ASP A 191 19.46 -11.35 -8.62
N LEU A 192 20.56 -11.28 -7.86
CA LEU A 192 20.51 -11.45 -6.42
C LEU A 192 19.69 -10.35 -5.73
N ALA A 193 19.83 -9.09 -6.16
CA ALA A 193 19.07 -7.98 -5.60
C ALA A 193 17.57 -8.08 -5.94
N ASP A 194 17.22 -8.53 -7.15
CA ASP A 194 15.83 -8.76 -7.56
C ASP A 194 15.17 -9.83 -6.69
N GLU A 195 15.86 -10.97 -6.49
CA GLU A 195 15.34 -12.05 -5.64
C GLU A 195 15.20 -11.63 -4.17
N MET A 196 16.24 -10.98 -3.61
CA MET A 196 16.18 -10.43 -2.24
C MET A 196 15.05 -9.42 -2.09
N GLN A 197 14.86 -8.53 -3.07
CA GLN A 197 13.82 -7.53 -3.03
C GLN A 197 12.43 -8.14 -3.17
N ARG A 198 12.24 -9.14 -4.05
CA ARG A 198 10.97 -9.85 -4.21
C ARG A 198 10.54 -10.47 -2.87
N LYS A 199 11.42 -11.22 -2.23
CA LYS A 199 11.17 -11.79 -0.90
C LYS A 199 10.95 -10.72 0.16
N GLY A 200 11.77 -9.67 0.17
CA GLY A 200 11.63 -8.57 1.12
C GLY A 200 10.31 -7.80 0.98
N ARG A 201 9.73 -7.73 -0.22
CA ARG A 201 8.41 -7.13 -0.45
C ARG A 201 7.28 -7.97 0.11
N GLU A 202 7.37 -9.30 -0.02
CA GLU A 202 6.41 -10.22 0.60
C GLU A 202 6.44 -10.05 2.13
N GLU A 203 7.64 -10.00 2.72
CA GLU A 203 7.81 -9.74 4.16
C GLU A 203 7.30 -8.35 4.57
N PHE A 204 7.60 -7.30 3.78
CA PHE A 204 7.08 -5.94 4.02
C PHE A 204 5.55 -5.90 3.97
N TRP A 205 4.95 -6.59 3.00
CA TRP A 205 3.50 -6.67 2.84
C TRP A 205 2.85 -7.30 4.06
N GLU A 206 3.39 -8.40 4.58
CA GLU A 206 2.85 -9.06 5.78
C GLU A 206 2.96 -8.18 7.04
N LEU A 207 4.02 -7.36 7.15
CA LEU A 207 4.17 -6.39 8.24
C LEU A 207 3.20 -5.21 8.13
N LEU A 208 2.75 -4.88 6.91
CA LEU A 208 2.10 -3.60 6.59
C LEU A 208 0.94 -3.23 7.54
N PRO A 209 0.00 -4.11 7.91
CA PRO A 209 -1.07 -3.76 8.84
C PRO A 209 -0.53 -3.35 10.22
N GLY A 210 0.45 -4.10 10.74
CA GLY A 210 1.07 -3.85 12.04
C GLY A 210 1.82 -2.53 12.10
N LEU A 211 2.36 -2.05 10.97
CA LEU A 211 3.03 -0.74 10.90
C LEU A 211 2.06 0.42 11.21
N PHE A 212 0.75 0.21 11.02
CA PHE A 212 -0.30 1.20 11.32
C PHE A 212 -1.11 0.87 12.58
N GLY A 213 -0.68 -0.11 13.38
CA GLY A 213 -1.42 -0.57 14.56
C GLY A 213 -2.74 -1.28 14.22
N LEU A 214 -2.87 -1.83 13.01
CA LEU A 214 -4.02 -2.62 12.59
C LEU A 214 -3.80 -4.11 12.91
N PRO A 215 -4.88 -4.91 13.02
CA PRO A 215 -4.77 -6.36 13.12
C PRO A 215 -3.99 -6.99 11.95
N PRO A 216 -3.37 -8.16 12.13
CA PRO A 216 -2.67 -8.85 11.04
C PRO A 216 -3.63 -9.21 9.90
N TRP A 217 -3.08 -9.49 8.72
CA TRP A 217 -3.88 -9.81 7.53
C TRP A 217 -4.87 -10.95 7.75
N GLU A 218 -4.51 -11.96 8.53
CA GLU A 218 -5.40 -13.08 8.84
C GLU A 218 -6.69 -12.63 9.54
N GLU A 219 -6.61 -11.68 10.47
CA GLU A 219 -7.80 -11.11 11.10
C GLU A 219 -8.57 -10.21 10.13
N LEU A 220 -7.84 -9.36 9.39
CA LEU A 220 -8.45 -8.45 8.41
C LEU A 220 -9.14 -9.19 7.27
N ARG A 221 -8.72 -10.40 6.89
CA ARG A 221 -9.32 -11.16 5.80
C ARG A 221 -10.69 -11.77 6.18
N LYS A 222 -10.99 -11.94 7.46
CA LYS A 222 -12.28 -12.51 7.93
C LYS A 222 -13.49 -11.72 7.41
N GLU A 223 -13.41 -10.39 7.32
CA GLU A 223 -14.50 -9.57 6.78
C GLU A 223 -14.80 -9.83 5.28
N ARG A 224 -13.88 -10.51 4.58
CA ARG A 224 -14.00 -10.85 3.16
C ARG A 224 -14.59 -12.23 2.94
N GLU A 225 -14.42 -13.14 3.88
CA GLU A 225 -14.94 -14.52 3.79
C GLU A 225 -16.48 -14.52 3.68
N GLU A 226 -17.15 -13.64 4.43
CA GLU A 226 -18.63 -13.47 4.39
C GLU A 226 -19.18 -13.14 2.98
N VAL A 227 -18.33 -12.58 2.11
CA VAL A 227 -18.70 -12.15 0.76
C VAL A 227 -18.65 -13.29 -0.25
N TYR A 228 -17.75 -14.26 -0.06
CA TYR A 228 -17.45 -15.32 -1.02
C TYR A 228 -17.94 -16.73 -0.60
N VAL A 229 -18.35 -16.93 0.66
CA VAL A 229 -18.76 -18.26 1.21
C VAL A 229 -20.19 -18.70 0.83
N LEU A 230 -20.97 -17.90 0.10
CA LEU A 230 -22.36 -18.25 -0.27
C LEU A 230 -22.60 -18.21 -1.79
N ILE A 231 -21.75 -18.90 -2.56
CA ILE A 231 -22.03 -19.28 -3.95
C ILE A 231 -22.38 -20.76 -3.97
#